data_AF-A0A7V4Q885-F1
#
_entry.id   AF-A0A7V4Q885-F1
#
_cell.length_a   1.000
_cell.length_b   1.000
_cell.length_c   1.000
_cell.angle_alpha   90.00
_cell.angle_beta   90.00
_cell.angle_gamma   90.00
#
_symmetry.space_group_name_H-M   'P 1'
#
loop_
_entity.id
_entity.type
_entity.pdbx_description
1 polymer ?
#
loop_
_entity_poly.entity_id
_entity_poly.type
_entity_poly.pdbx_seq_one_letter_code
_entity_poly.pdbx_strand_id
1 'polypeptide(L)'
;MTTEPSIRRKKRGKSERFPLFPLRDIVIFPHMVIPLFVGREKSVLALEAAMAENDKLILLATQKSAKVEDPGPDDIYPVGTLCQIIQLLKLPDGTVKVLVEGKRRGSITSFTDTSAFFEVEVEGLPEKDAKGSEIEALKRGVVASFETYLGLNSSVPAEVLQSVTGIADPSRLADTVAPHLNLKVAQKQELLGLVAPAKRMERLLSLMEAEIEILQIEKKIHARVKKQMEKTQKDYYLNEQIRAIQKELGGKDEFKQELRSLEAKAAKLLLSKEAREKVLAEIKKLKLMSPMSAEAAVVRNYVDWILALPWGILSEEDSGIPAARARLDADHFGLEKVKLRILEYLGVNTLVPGMKGPILCLVGPPGVGKTSLARSVATATGREFVKISLGGVRDEAEVRGHRRTYVGAMP
;
A
#
# COMPACT_ATOMS: atom_id res chain seq x y z
N MET A 1 -45.32 -39.41 39.53
CA MET A 1 -44.55 -40.03 38.44
C MET A 1 -44.05 -38.91 37.54
N THR A 2 -42.85 -38.40 37.80
CA THR A 2 -42.17 -37.41 36.96
C THR A 2 -40.70 -37.75 37.02
N THR A 3 -40.25 -38.50 36.02
CA THR A 3 -38.87 -38.95 35.82
C THR A 3 -38.06 -37.82 35.19
N GLU A 4 -37.09 -37.28 35.93
CA GLU A 4 -36.02 -36.46 35.39
C GLU A 4 -35.06 -37.30 34.53
N PRO A 5 -34.52 -36.75 33.43
CA PRO A 5 -33.61 -37.48 32.56
C PRO A 5 -32.21 -37.55 33.19
N SER A 6 -31.76 -38.75 33.49
CA SER A 6 -30.41 -39.07 33.92
C SER A 6 -29.38 -38.64 32.86
N ILE A 7 -28.60 -37.60 33.16
CA ILE A 7 -27.47 -37.16 32.35
C ILE A 7 -26.39 -38.25 32.39
N ARG A 8 -26.23 -38.98 31.27
CA ARG A 8 -25.17 -39.96 31.05
C ARG A 8 -23.80 -39.28 31.18
N ARG A 9 -23.10 -39.51 32.30
CA ARG A 9 -21.66 -39.22 32.44
C ARG A 9 -20.87 -39.99 31.38
N LYS A 10 -20.36 -39.30 30.36
CA LYS A 10 -19.30 -39.83 29.47
C LYS A 10 -18.12 -40.25 30.34
N LYS A 11 -17.55 -41.43 30.07
CA LYS A 11 -16.32 -41.93 30.70
C LYS A 11 -15.24 -40.84 30.60
N ARG A 12 -14.91 -40.19 31.72
CA ARG A 12 -13.76 -39.27 31.83
C ARG A 12 -12.49 -40.11 31.71
N GLY A 13 -11.53 -39.65 30.89
CA GLY A 13 -10.19 -40.21 30.91
C GLY A 13 -9.58 -40.06 32.31
N LYS A 14 -8.64 -40.95 32.66
CA LYS A 14 -7.93 -40.87 33.93
C LYS A 14 -7.19 -39.52 33.97
N SER A 15 -7.58 -38.63 34.88
CA SER A 15 -6.90 -37.35 35.07
C SER A 15 -5.68 -37.56 35.95
N GLU A 16 -4.54 -37.09 35.50
CA GLU A 16 -3.24 -37.23 36.18
C GLU A 16 -2.70 -35.83 36.48
N ARG A 17 -1.93 -35.71 37.57
CA ARG A 17 -1.35 -34.45 38.01
C ARG A 17 0.03 -34.27 37.39
N PHE A 18 0.29 -33.08 36.88
CA PHE A 18 1.60 -32.73 36.33
C PHE A 18 1.98 -31.31 36.75
N PRO A 19 3.27 -31.04 36.98
CA PRO A 19 3.78 -29.68 37.06
C PRO A 19 3.49 -28.93 35.75
N LEU A 20 3.11 -27.66 35.86
CA LEU A 20 2.85 -26.78 34.74
C LEU A 20 4.00 -25.81 34.56
N PHE A 21 4.50 -25.71 33.33
CA PHE A 21 5.43 -24.67 32.94
C PHE A 21 4.82 -23.80 31.82
N PRO A 22 4.41 -22.55 32.17
CA PRO A 22 3.86 -21.59 31.21
C PRO A 22 4.92 -21.04 30.26
N LEU A 23 4.73 -21.23 28.95
CA LEU A 23 5.62 -20.73 27.89
C LEU A 23 5.19 -19.35 27.38
N ARG A 24 6.17 -18.48 27.08
CA ARG A 24 5.94 -17.21 26.37
C ARG A 24 6.17 -17.40 24.86
N ASP A 25 5.24 -16.92 24.05
CA ASP A 25 5.31 -16.87 22.57
C ASP A 25 5.62 -18.18 21.82
N ILE A 26 5.60 -19.33 22.50
CA ILE A 26 5.92 -20.63 21.91
C ILE A 26 4.79 -21.62 22.21
N VAL A 27 4.36 -22.33 21.17
CA VAL A 27 3.45 -23.47 21.25
C VAL A 27 4.25 -24.72 20.87
N ILE A 28 4.34 -25.68 21.78
CA ILE A 28 5.05 -26.94 21.54
C ILE A 28 4.05 -27.97 21.05
N PHE A 29 4.33 -28.59 19.91
CA PHE A 29 3.54 -29.67 19.34
C PHE A 29 4.09 -31.04 19.77
N PRO A 30 3.29 -32.11 19.73
CA PRO A 30 3.80 -33.47 19.88
C PRO A 30 4.94 -33.77 18.89
N HIS A 31 5.89 -34.60 19.31
CA HIS A 31 7.12 -34.99 18.61
C HIS A 31 8.14 -33.87 18.37
N MET A 32 7.82 -32.63 18.74
CA MET A 32 8.74 -31.50 18.65
C MET A 32 9.78 -31.59 19.77
N VAL A 33 11.06 -31.47 19.40
CA VAL A 33 12.18 -31.34 20.33
C VAL A 33 12.71 -29.92 20.29
N ILE A 34 12.72 -29.23 21.43
CA ILE A 34 13.18 -27.83 21.51
C ILE A 34 13.96 -27.57 22.79
N PRO A 35 15.10 -26.85 22.74
CA PRO A 35 15.75 -26.35 23.93
C PRO A 35 15.02 -25.11 24.47
N LEU A 36 14.73 -25.09 25.76
CA LEU A 36 14.14 -23.96 26.48
C LEU A 36 15.15 -23.42 27.50
N PHE A 37 15.16 -22.10 27.66
CA PHE A 37 15.95 -21.40 28.67
C PHE A 37 15.01 -20.87 29.74
N VAL A 38 15.27 -21.23 30.99
CA VAL A 38 14.40 -20.97 32.13
C VAL A 38 15.16 -20.16 33.17
N GLY A 39 14.63 -18.98 33.49
CA GLY A 39 15.21 -18.10 34.52
C GLY A 39 14.30 -17.82 35.71
N ARG A 40 13.00 -18.16 35.65
CA ARG A 40 12.06 -17.90 36.76
C ARG A 40 12.13 -19.01 37.79
N GLU A 41 12.25 -18.63 39.06
CA GLU A 41 12.31 -19.57 40.19
C GLU A 41 11.15 -20.57 40.19
N LYS A 42 9.89 -20.11 40.06
CA LYS A 42 8.70 -20.98 39.98
C LYS A 42 8.79 -22.02 38.84
N SER A 43 9.36 -21.64 37.70
CA SER A 43 9.50 -22.55 36.55
C SER A 43 10.65 -23.54 36.72
N VAL A 44 11.74 -23.13 37.37
CA VAL A 44 12.84 -24.03 37.74
C VAL A 44 12.35 -25.08 38.75
N LEU A 45 11.57 -24.67 39.76
CA LEU A 45 10.98 -25.60 40.73
C LEU A 45 10.02 -26.61 40.06
N ALA A 46 9.19 -26.17 39.11
CA ALA A 46 8.33 -27.07 38.34
C ALA A 46 9.12 -28.13 37.55
N LEU A 47 10.26 -27.74 36.97
CA LEU A 47 11.15 -28.65 36.25
C LEU A 47 11.84 -29.66 37.18
N GLU A 48 12.31 -29.20 38.35
CA GLU A 48 12.93 -30.08 39.35
C GLU A 48 11.92 -31.08 39.93
N ALA A 49 10.67 -30.64 40.17
CA ALA A 49 9.59 -31.52 40.59
C ALA A 49 9.28 -32.58 39.53
N ALA A 50 9.14 -32.18 38.26
CA ALA A 50 8.92 -33.12 37.15
C ALA A 50 10.07 -34.13 37.00
N MET A 51 11.32 -33.71 37.22
CA MET A 51 12.50 -34.57 37.16
C MET A 51 12.57 -35.61 38.29
N ALA A 52 11.91 -35.35 39.43
CA ALA A 52 11.84 -36.28 40.56
C ALA A 52 10.81 -37.40 40.34
N GLU A 53 9.87 -37.22 39.41
CA GLU A 53 8.93 -38.26 39.00
C GLU A 53 9.56 -39.25 38.01
N ASN A 54 9.10 -40.51 38.03
CA ASN A 54 9.68 -41.58 37.22
C ASN A 54 9.59 -41.33 35.70
N ASP A 55 8.51 -40.68 35.23
CA ASP A 55 8.26 -40.47 33.80
C ASP A 55 8.88 -39.17 33.25
N LYS A 56 9.38 -38.29 34.14
CA LYS A 56 9.98 -36.98 33.80
C LYS A 56 9.08 -36.13 32.90
N LEU A 57 7.77 -36.17 33.16
CA LEU A 57 6.76 -35.48 32.37
C LEU A 57 6.41 -34.13 32.98
N ILE A 58 6.22 -33.14 32.12
CA ILE A 58 5.80 -31.79 32.49
C ILE A 58 4.75 -31.30 31.48
N LEU A 59 3.73 -30.58 31.94
CA LEU A 59 2.80 -29.92 31.02
C LEU A 59 3.37 -28.57 30.61
N LEU A 60 3.60 -28.41 29.30
CA LEU A 60 3.97 -27.13 28.71
C LEU A 60 2.73 -26.50 28.07
N ALA A 61 2.30 -25.36 28.59
CA ALA A 61 1.15 -24.62 28.07
C ALA A 61 1.55 -23.18 27.76
N THR A 62 1.06 -22.65 26.65
CA THR A 62 1.39 -21.29 26.23
C THR A 62 0.54 -20.27 27.01
N GLN A 63 1.13 -19.12 27.29
CA GLN A 63 0.41 -17.97 27.84
C GLN A 63 -0.37 -17.25 26.73
N LYS A 64 -1.52 -16.67 27.07
CA LYS A 64 -2.34 -15.84 26.17
C LYS A 64 -1.63 -14.55 25.77
N SER A 65 -0.81 -14.00 26.67
CA SER A 65 -0.02 -12.78 26.45
C SER A 65 1.39 -12.95 27.01
N ALA A 66 2.41 -12.80 26.17
CA ALA A 66 3.81 -12.87 26.59
C ALA A 66 4.27 -11.68 27.45
N LYS A 67 3.45 -10.61 27.53
CA LYS A 67 3.74 -9.43 28.36
C LYS A 67 3.51 -9.68 29.85
N VAL A 68 2.78 -10.74 30.22
CA VAL A 68 2.48 -11.05 31.61
C VAL A 68 3.69 -11.77 32.23
N GLU A 69 4.21 -11.20 33.31
CA GLU A 69 5.39 -11.74 33.96
C GLU A 69 5.12 -12.94 34.85
N ASP A 70 4.06 -12.86 35.64
CA ASP A 70 3.58 -13.93 36.51
C ASP A 70 2.15 -14.29 36.08
N PRO A 71 1.98 -15.23 35.13
CA PRO A 71 0.66 -15.54 34.56
C PRO A 71 -0.22 -16.24 35.61
N GLY A 72 -1.46 -15.79 35.75
CA GLY A 72 -2.48 -16.50 36.50
C GLY A 72 -3.08 -17.68 35.71
N PRO A 73 -3.94 -18.51 36.33
CA PRO A 73 -4.66 -19.59 35.66
C PRO A 73 -5.41 -19.15 34.39
N ASP A 74 -6.04 -17.96 34.44
CA ASP A 74 -6.81 -17.41 33.32
C ASP A 74 -5.94 -16.88 32.17
N ASP A 75 -4.64 -16.66 32.41
CA ASP A 75 -3.69 -16.18 31.40
C ASP A 75 -3.09 -17.33 30.58
N ILE A 76 -3.43 -18.58 30.89
CA ILE A 76 -2.84 -19.77 30.28
C ILE A 76 -3.87 -20.41 29.34
N TYR A 77 -3.43 -20.89 28.18
CA TYR A 77 -4.30 -21.65 27.30
C TYR A 77 -4.66 -23.01 27.93
N PRO A 78 -5.93 -23.44 27.86
CA PRO A 78 -6.38 -24.67 28.50
C PRO A 78 -5.79 -25.94 27.87
N VAL A 79 -5.32 -25.87 26.62
CA VAL A 79 -4.66 -26.98 25.94
C VAL A 79 -3.16 -26.72 25.87
N GLY A 80 -2.39 -27.70 26.31
CA GLY A 80 -0.95 -27.74 26.23
C GLY A 80 -0.45 -29.10 25.74
N THR A 81 0.86 -29.29 25.83
CA THR A 81 1.52 -30.54 25.45
C THR A 81 2.24 -31.11 26.64
N LEU A 82 1.96 -32.38 26.94
CA LEU A 82 2.76 -33.16 27.89
C LEU A 82 4.10 -33.45 27.21
N CYS A 83 5.16 -32.97 27.83
CA CYS A 83 6.52 -33.06 27.34
C CYS A 83 7.36 -33.89 28.29
N GLN A 84 8.26 -34.69 27.73
CA GLN A 84 9.28 -35.40 28.48
C GLN A 84 10.55 -34.56 28.54
N ILE A 85 11.13 -34.44 29.73
CA ILE A 85 12.43 -33.79 29.93
C ILE A 85 13.53 -34.78 29.51
N ILE A 86 14.22 -34.47 28.41
CA ILE A 86 15.35 -35.29 27.92
C ILE A 86 16.61 -34.96 28.70
N GLN A 87 16.91 -33.67 28.85
CA GLN A 87 18.15 -33.19 29.43
C GLN A 87 17.93 -31.88 30.17
N LEU A 88 18.57 -31.73 31.33
CA LEU A 88 18.57 -30.50 32.13
C LEU A 88 20.03 -30.12 32.41
N LEU A 89 20.40 -28.88 32.10
CA LEU A 89 21.73 -28.32 32.33
C LEU A 89 21.60 -26.98 33.06
N LYS A 90 22.16 -26.88 34.26
CA LYS A 90 22.26 -25.61 35.00
C LYS A 90 23.48 -24.83 34.48
N LEU A 91 23.26 -23.59 34.07
CA LEU A 91 24.30 -22.70 33.58
C LEU A 91 24.90 -21.89 34.74
N PRO A 92 26.15 -21.40 34.62
CA PRO A 92 26.83 -20.65 35.69
C PRO A 92 26.15 -19.34 36.07
N ASP A 93 25.31 -18.80 35.18
CA ASP A 93 24.53 -17.57 35.38
C ASP A 93 23.24 -17.79 36.19
N GLY A 94 22.97 -19.02 36.63
CA GLY A 94 21.78 -19.39 37.38
C GLY A 94 20.58 -19.76 36.49
N THR A 95 20.69 -19.64 35.16
CA THR A 95 19.63 -20.09 34.25
C THR A 95 19.71 -21.59 34.01
N VAL A 96 18.56 -22.21 33.71
CA VAL A 96 18.48 -23.64 33.40
C VAL A 96 18.16 -23.82 31.93
N LYS A 97 19.03 -24.52 31.20
CA LYS A 97 18.77 -24.98 29.84
C LYS A 97 18.17 -26.38 29.89
N VAL A 98 16.95 -26.54 29.39
CA VAL A 98 16.25 -27.82 29.36
C VAL A 98 15.93 -28.22 27.91
N LEU A 99 16.16 -29.48 27.56
CA LEU A 99 15.73 -30.06 26.30
C LEU A 99 14.47 -30.89 26.55
N VAL A 100 13.39 -30.54 25.87
CA VAL A 100 12.09 -31.18 26.04
C VAL A 100 11.59 -31.78 24.72
N GLU A 101 10.88 -32.89 24.80
CA GLU A 101 10.19 -33.52 23.67
C GLU A 101 8.69 -33.57 23.94
N GLY A 102 7.87 -33.01 23.04
CA GLY A 102 6.42 -33.16 23.09
C GLY A 102 6.01 -34.62 22.89
N LYS A 103 5.18 -35.16 23.78
CA LYS A 103 4.68 -36.54 23.68
C LYS A 103 3.23 -36.58 23.22
N ARG A 104 2.33 -35.90 23.94
CA ARG A 104 0.90 -35.92 23.65
C ARG A 104 0.21 -34.64 24.12
N ARG A 105 -0.94 -34.33 23.55
CA ARG A 105 -1.78 -33.20 23.96
C ARG A 105 -2.45 -33.47 25.31
N GLY A 106 -2.55 -32.44 26.13
CA GLY A 106 -3.26 -32.46 27.41
C GLY A 106 -4.16 -31.25 27.56
N SER A 107 -5.37 -31.45 28.08
CA SER A 107 -6.26 -30.38 28.49
C SER A 107 -6.18 -30.22 30.00
N ILE A 108 -5.95 -28.99 30.46
CA ILE A 108 -6.01 -28.62 31.88
C ILE A 108 -7.47 -28.69 32.32
N THR A 109 -7.76 -29.46 33.37
CA THR A 109 -9.10 -29.58 33.96
C THR A 109 -9.25 -28.74 35.22
N SER A 110 -8.18 -28.64 36.02
CA SER A 110 -8.12 -27.78 37.20
C SER A 110 -6.68 -27.46 37.60
N PHE A 111 -6.50 -26.32 38.26
CA PHE A 111 -5.25 -25.93 38.92
C PHE A 111 -5.29 -26.37 40.38
N THR A 112 -4.20 -26.90 40.90
CA THR A 112 -4.04 -27.19 42.33
C THR A 112 -3.33 -26.02 43.03
N ASP A 113 -3.77 -25.72 44.26
CA ASP A 113 -3.21 -24.63 45.07
C ASP A 113 -1.88 -25.06 45.71
N THR A 114 -0.80 -25.00 44.94
CA THR A 114 0.57 -25.18 45.44
C THR A 114 1.33 -23.87 45.32
N SER A 115 1.88 -23.37 46.43
CA SER A 115 2.48 -22.02 46.49
C SER A 115 3.83 -21.89 45.78
N ALA A 116 4.52 -23.01 45.53
CA ALA A 116 5.88 -23.03 44.97
C ALA A 116 5.92 -23.00 43.42
N PHE A 117 4.96 -23.66 42.78
CA PHE A 117 4.80 -23.72 41.32
C PHE A 117 3.38 -24.20 40.99
N PHE A 118 2.92 -23.97 39.76
CA PHE A 118 1.63 -24.48 39.32
C PHE A 118 1.67 -25.99 39.12
N GLU A 119 0.77 -26.70 39.77
CA GLU A 119 0.45 -28.09 39.45
C GLU A 119 -0.99 -28.12 38.91
N VAL A 120 -1.24 -28.99 37.93
CA VAL A 120 -2.52 -29.07 37.24
C VAL A 120 -2.97 -30.51 37.07
N GLU A 121 -4.28 -30.71 37.13
CA GLU A 121 -4.90 -31.94 36.65
C GLU A 121 -5.05 -31.87 35.13
N VAL A 122 -4.58 -32.90 34.44
CA VAL A 122 -4.55 -32.97 32.98
C VAL A 122 -5.34 -34.17 32.52
N GLU A 123 -6.23 -33.96 31.56
CA GLU A 123 -6.86 -35.02 30.79
C GLU A 123 -6.17 -35.13 29.43
N GLY A 124 -5.63 -36.31 29.12
CA GLY A 124 -5.05 -36.57 27.81
C GLY A 124 -6.12 -36.48 26.72
N LEU A 125 -5.79 -35.85 25.58
CA LEU A 125 -6.70 -35.75 24.43
C LEU A 125 -6.39 -36.90 23.47
N PRO A 126 -7.14 -38.03 23.50
CA PRO A 126 -6.87 -39.17 22.65
C PRO A 126 -7.16 -38.81 21.20
N GLU A 127 -6.17 -39.03 20.35
CA GLU A 127 -6.33 -38.87 18.92
C GLU A 127 -7.11 -40.05 18.36
N LYS A 128 -7.99 -39.75 17.40
CA LYS A 128 -8.72 -40.80 16.68
C LYS A 128 -7.91 -41.18 15.46
N ASP A 129 -7.75 -42.48 15.25
CA ASP A 129 -7.28 -43.00 13.98
C ASP A 129 -8.15 -42.46 12.85
N ALA A 130 -7.50 -41.82 11.90
CA ALA A 130 -8.14 -41.18 10.79
C ALA A 130 -7.61 -41.88 9.52
N LYS A 131 -8.48 -42.65 8.86
CA LYS A 131 -8.17 -43.40 7.63
C LYS A 131 -9.22 -43.12 6.57
N GLY A 132 -8.82 -43.11 5.30
CA GLY A 132 -9.72 -42.90 4.17
C GLY A 132 -9.05 -42.16 3.01
N SER A 133 -9.70 -42.17 1.85
CA SER A 133 -9.22 -41.47 0.64
C SER A 133 -9.11 -39.95 0.84
N GLU A 134 -10.03 -39.36 1.61
CA GLU A 134 -10.03 -37.94 1.94
C GLU A 134 -8.78 -37.52 2.74
N ILE A 135 -8.35 -38.35 3.69
CA ILE A 135 -7.16 -38.09 4.52
C ILE A 135 -5.89 -38.21 3.71
N GLU A 136 -5.81 -39.18 2.80
CA GLU A 136 -4.70 -39.29 1.86
C GLU A 136 -4.64 -38.09 0.91
N ALA A 137 -5.79 -37.56 0.47
CA ALA A 137 -5.84 -36.32 -0.31
C ALA A 137 -5.35 -35.11 0.50
N LEU A 138 -5.80 -34.97 1.76
CA LEU A 138 -5.35 -33.90 2.67
C LEU A 138 -3.84 -34.00 2.94
N LYS A 139 -3.30 -35.19 3.17
CA LYS A 139 -1.85 -35.41 3.36
C LYS A 139 -1.07 -34.92 2.15
N ARG A 140 -1.48 -35.31 0.93
CA ARG A 140 -0.83 -34.85 -0.31
C ARG A 140 -0.91 -33.33 -0.46
N GLY A 141 -2.06 -32.73 -0.15
CA GLY A 141 -2.25 -31.28 -0.17
C GLY A 141 -1.31 -30.56 0.80
N VAL A 142 -1.23 -31.02 2.06
CA VAL A 142 -0.33 -30.46 3.08
C VAL A 142 1.14 -30.55 2.64
N VAL A 143 1.58 -31.70 2.12
CA VAL A 143 2.97 -31.87 1.66
C VAL A 143 3.29 -30.95 0.47
N ALA A 144 2.41 -30.88 -0.54
CA ALA A 144 2.61 -30.05 -1.72
C ALA A 144 2.61 -28.54 -1.40
N SER A 145 1.68 -28.11 -0.55
CA SER A 145 1.66 -26.72 -0.06
C SER A 145 2.89 -26.42 0.79
N PHE A 146 3.36 -27.37 1.60
CA PHE A 146 4.55 -27.17 2.42
C PHE A 146 5.82 -27.04 1.56
N GLU A 147 5.96 -27.85 0.51
CA GLU A 147 7.03 -27.71 -0.48
C GLU A 147 7.01 -26.32 -1.14
N THR A 148 5.82 -25.86 -1.54
CA THR A 148 5.64 -24.51 -2.11
C THR A 148 6.03 -23.41 -1.11
N TYR A 149 5.63 -23.56 0.14
CA TYR A 149 5.98 -22.64 1.23
C TYR A 149 7.49 -22.57 1.47
N LEU A 150 8.19 -23.71 1.52
CA LEU A 150 9.65 -23.76 1.66
C LEU A 150 10.38 -23.12 0.47
N GLY A 151 9.86 -23.25 -0.75
CA GLY A 151 10.41 -22.58 -1.93
C GLY A 151 10.31 -21.05 -1.90
N LEU A 152 9.39 -20.51 -1.10
CA LEU A 152 9.24 -19.06 -0.88
C LEU A 152 9.94 -18.57 0.39
N ASN A 153 10.03 -19.41 1.42
CA ASN A 153 10.66 -19.08 2.70
C ASN A 153 11.99 -19.83 2.87
N SER A 154 13.10 -19.13 2.59
CA SER A 154 14.46 -19.67 2.70
C SER A 154 14.94 -19.91 4.14
N SER A 155 14.13 -19.60 5.17
CA SER A 155 14.54 -19.71 6.57
C SER A 155 14.49 -21.15 7.11
N VAL A 156 13.80 -22.06 6.41
CA VAL A 156 13.65 -23.45 6.83
C VAL A 156 14.56 -24.35 5.97
N PRO A 157 15.40 -25.21 6.57
CA PRO A 157 16.28 -26.10 5.81
C PRO A 157 15.49 -27.07 4.92
N ALA A 158 15.98 -27.31 3.71
CA ALA A 158 15.36 -28.25 2.76
C ALA A 158 15.30 -29.70 3.28
N GLU A 159 16.19 -30.06 4.21
CA GLU A 159 16.22 -31.36 4.89
C GLU A 159 14.92 -31.66 5.66
N VAL A 160 14.21 -30.62 6.13
CA VAL A 160 12.92 -30.75 6.81
C VAL A 160 11.84 -31.30 5.87
N LEU A 161 11.92 -31.02 4.56
CA LEU A 161 10.96 -31.57 3.60
C LEU A 161 11.06 -33.10 3.53
N GLN A 162 12.27 -33.66 3.57
CA GLN A 162 12.49 -35.10 3.51
C GLN A 162 11.95 -35.83 4.75
N SER A 163 12.04 -35.20 5.93
CA SER A 163 11.49 -35.78 7.14
C SER A 163 9.96 -35.76 7.16
N VAL A 164 9.33 -34.79 6.49
CA VAL A 164 7.87 -34.63 6.39
C VAL A 164 7.25 -35.59 5.37
N THR A 165 7.87 -35.80 4.21
CA THR A 165 7.33 -36.68 3.15
C THR A 165 7.23 -38.15 3.55
N GLY A 166 8.08 -38.61 4.48
CA GLY A 166 8.09 -39.98 4.98
C GLY A 166 7.03 -40.28 6.06
N ILE A 167 6.26 -39.28 6.52
CA ILE A 167 5.33 -39.46 7.64
C ILE A 167 4.01 -40.08 7.16
N ALA A 168 3.74 -41.31 7.60
CA ALA A 168 2.49 -42.01 7.28
C ALA A 168 1.28 -41.50 8.06
N ASP A 169 1.50 -41.13 9.33
CA ASP A 169 0.44 -40.73 10.27
C ASP A 169 0.00 -39.26 10.06
N PRO A 170 -1.29 -38.99 9.83
CA PRO A 170 -1.77 -37.64 9.53
C PRO A 170 -1.64 -36.66 10.70
N SER A 171 -1.82 -37.13 11.96
CA SER A 171 -1.64 -36.28 13.12
C SER A 171 -0.19 -35.82 13.26
N ARG A 172 0.74 -36.78 13.18
CA ARG A 172 2.17 -36.53 13.23
C ARG A 172 2.63 -35.63 12.10
N LEU A 173 2.07 -35.78 10.91
CA LEU A 173 2.36 -34.91 9.78
C LEU A 173 2.00 -33.46 10.11
N ALA A 174 0.77 -33.22 10.57
CA ALA A 174 0.32 -31.87 10.93
C ALA A 174 1.17 -31.25 12.05
N ASP A 175 1.54 -32.06 13.05
CA ASP A 175 2.31 -31.62 14.22
C ASP A 175 3.78 -31.37 13.91
N THR A 176 4.32 -32.03 12.89
CA THR A 176 5.68 -31.79 12.40
C THR A 176 5.74 -30.53 11.54
N VAL A 177 4.71 -30.26 10.74
CA VAL A 177 4.68 -29.10 9.82
C VAL A 177 4.34 -27.80 10.55
N ALA A 178 3.37 -27.80 11.48
CA ALA A 178 2.87 -26.59 12.13
C ALA A 178 3.95 -25.72 12.83
N PRO A 179 4.99 -26.27 13.50
CA PRO A 179 6.07 -25.48 14.10
C PRO A 179 6.87 -24.64 13.10
N HIS A 180 7.06 -25.15 11.87
CA HIS A 180 7.87 -24.51 10.82
C HIS A 180 7.14 -23.36 10.11
N LEU A 181 5.83 -23.23 10.30
CA LEU A 181 5.05 -22.13 9.76
C LEU A 181 5.16 -20.88 10.64
N ASN A 182 5.26 -19.71 10.01
CA ASN A 182 5.33 -18.42 10.68
C ASN A 182 3.95 -17.91 11.14
N LEU A 183 3.25 -18.72 11.93
CA LEU A 183 1.89 -18.43 12.39
C LEU A 183 1.87 -17.70 13.74
N LYS A 184 0.83 -16.90 13.96
CA LYS A 184 0.57 -16.28 15.27
C LYS A 184 0.29 -17.35 16.33
N VAL A 185 0.66 -17.08 17.59
CA VAL A 185 0.44 -17.98 18.73
C VAL A 185 -1.00 -18.48 18.80
N ALA A 186 -1.99 -17.60 18.59
CA ALA A 186 -3.41 -17.97 18.61
C ALA A 186 -3.76 -19.03 17.55
N GLN A 187 -3.20 -18.93 16.34
CA GLN A 187 -3.42 -19.91 15.27
C GLN A 187 -2.70 -21.23 15.56
N LYS A 188 -1.48 -21.18 16.13
CA LYS A 188 -0.77 -22.39 16.58
C LYS A 188 -1.52 -23.10 17.71
N GLN A 189 -2.11 -22.35 18.64
CA GLN A 189 -2.95 -22.91 19.70
C GLN A 189 -4.26 -23.50 19.18
N GLU A 190 -4.88 -22.85 18.19
CA GLU A 190 -6.05 -23.42 17.50
C GLU A 190 -5.71 -24.79 16.89
N LEU A 191 -4.58 -24.92 16.20
CA LEU A 191 -4.10 -26.19 15.65
C LEU A 191 -3.81 -27.23 16.74
N LEU A 192 -3.23 -26.82 17.87
CA LEU A 192 -2.97 -27.71 19.00
C LEU A 192 -4.28 -28.24 19.61
N GLY A 193 -5.31 -27.39 19.72
CA GLY A 193 -6.62 -27.74 20.27
C GLY A 193 -7.49 -28.65 19.38
N LEU A 194 -7.21 -28.73 18.07
CA LEU A 194 -7.96 -29.59 17.15
C LEU A 194 -7.56 -31.07 17.30
N VAL A 195 -8.38 -31.85 17.99
CA VAL A 195 -8.11 -33.29 18.24
C VAL A 195 -8.31 -34.15 16.98
N ALA A 196 -9.25 -33.78 16.09
CA ALA A 196 -9.53 -34.56 14.88
C ALA A 196 -8.47 -34.31 13.78
N PRO A 197 -7.75 -35.34 13.30
CA PRO A 197 -6.63 -35.14 12.36
C PRO A 197 -7.06 -34.49 11.04
N ALA A 198 -8.20 -34.90 10.47
CA ALA A 198 -8.73 -34.31 9.24
C ALA A 198 -8.97 -32.79 9.36
N LYS A 199 -9.70 -32.36 10.41
CA LYS A 199 -9.95 -30.94 10.68
C LYS A 199 -8.66 -30.15 10.91
N ARG A 200 -7.68 -30.77 11.59
CA ARG A 200 -6.38 -30.15 11.83
C ARG A 200 -5.61 -29.94 10.52
N MET A 201 -5.59 -30.93 9.63
CA MET A 201 -4.95 -30.82 8.31
C MET A 201 -5.66 -29.80 7.42
N GLU A 202 -6.99 -29.78 7.37
CA GLU A 202 -7.75 -28.76 6.64
C GLU A 202 -7.41 -27.35 7.12
N ARG A 203 -7.39 -27.16 8.45
CA ARG A 203 -7.05 -25.87 9.05
C ARG A 203 -5.60 -25.49 8.76
N LEU A 204 -4.67 -26.44 8.87
CA LEU A 204 -3.26 -26.25 8.57
C LEU A 204 -3.06 -25.83 7.10
N LEU A 205 -3.73 -26.52 6.17
CA LEU A 205 -3.67 -26.23 4.74
C LEU A 205 -4.16 -24.81 4.45
N SER A 206 -5.34 -24.43 4.99
CA SER A 206 -5.89 -23.09 4.84
C SER A 206 -4.96 -21.99 5.38
N LEU A 207 -4.34 -22.22 6.55
CA LEU A 207 -3.39 -21.27 7.12
C LEU A 207 -2.11 -21.15 6.27
N MET A 208 -1.64 -22.27 5.73
CA MET A 208 -0.45 -22.33 4.89
C MET A 208 -0.66 -21.65 3.54
N GLU A 209 -1.82 -21.85 2.90
CA GLU A 209 -2.18 -21.19 1.65
C GLU A 209 -2.24 -19.67 1.79
N ALA A 210 -2.84 -19.17 2.88
CA ALA A 210 -2.86 -17.74 3.18
C ALA A 210 -1.45 -17.17 3.36
N GLU A 211 -0.55 -17.90 4.03
CA GLU A 211 0.83 -17.47 4.23
C GLU A 211 1.63 -17.48 2.92
N ILE A 212 1.42 -18.50 2.06
CA ILE A 212 2.01 -18.57 0.72
C ILE A 212 1.60 -17.35 -0.11
N GLU A 213 0.33 -16.94 -0.06
CA GLU A 213 -0.15 -15.76 -0.79
C GLU A 213 0.56 -14.48 -0.32
N ILE A 214 0.70 -14.30 0.99
CA ILE A 214 1.44 -13.15 1.57
C ILE A 214 2.89 -13.15 1.08
N LEU A 215 3.60 -14.27 1.19
CA LEU A 215 5.00 -14.40 0.75
C LEU A 215 5.17 -14.13 -0.75
N GLN A 216 4.22 -14.56 -1.58
CA GLN A 216 4.24 -14.26 -3.01
C GLN A 216 4.07 -12.77 -3.30
N ILE A 217 3.19 -12.08 -2.56
CA ILE A 217 2.99 -10.63 -2.68
C ILE A 217 4.26 -9.90 -2.24
N GLU A 218 4.86 -10.27 -1.10
CA GLU A 218 6.11 -9.71 -0.62
C GLU A 218 7.24 -9.86 -1.65
N LYS A 219 7.39 -11.05 -2.24
CA LYS A 219 8.37 -11.31 -3.31
C LYS A 219 8.13 -10.42 -4.53
N LYS A 220 6.88 -10.22 -4.95
CA LYS A 220 6.52 -9.31 -6.06
C LYS A 220 6.85 -7.85 -5.72
N ILE A 221 6.59 -7.41 -4.49
CA ILE A 221 6.92 -6.05 -4.03
C ILE A 221 8.44 -5.87 -4.05
N HIS A 222 9.21 -6.79 -3.46
CA HIS A 222 10.66 -6.74 -3.48
C HIS A 222 11.23 -6.71 -4.90
N ALA A 223 10.70 -7.50 -5.82
CA ALA A 223 11.12 -7.49 -7.22
C ALA A 223 10.84 -6.13 -7.90
N ARG A 224 9.68 -5.52 -7.62
CA ARG A 224 9.33 -4.18 -8.16
C ARG A 224 10.24 -3.09 -7.60
N VAL A 225 10.48 -3.10 -6.29
CA VAL A 225 11.38 -2.15 -5.62
C VAL A 225 12.79 -2.29 -6.18
N LYS A 226 13.31 -3.52 -6.31
CA LYS A 226 14.63 -3.79 -6.90
C LYS A 226 14.74 -3.23 -8.32
N LYS A 227 13.76 -3.49 -9.19
CA LYS A 227 13.73 -2.97 -10.56
C LYS A 227 13.70 -1.44 -10.61
N GLN A 228 12.94 -0.81 -9.71
CA GLN A 228 12.88 0.65 -9.61
C GLN A 228 14.22 1.23 -9.15
N MET A 229 14.85 0.63 -8.14
CA MET A 229 16.18 1.04 -7.68
C MET A 229 17.24 0.91 -8.77
N GLU A 230 17.28 -0.22 -9.49
CA GLU A 230 18.21 -0.42 -10.61
C GLU A 230 18.01 0.62 -11.71
N LYS A 231 16.75 0.98 -12.01
CA LYS A 231 16.45 2.06 -12.97
C LYS A 231 16.96 3.42 -12.46
N THR A 232 16.66 3.77 -11.21
CA THR A 232 17.13 5.03 -10.62
C THR A 232 18.65 5.12 -10.55
N GLN A 233 19.35 4.02 -10.22
CA GLN A 233 20.81 3.96 -10.23
C GLN A 233 21.37 4.14 -11.64
N LYS A 234 20.78 3.47 -12.65
CA LYS A 234 21.16 3.66 -14.06
C LYS A 234 20.93 5.10 -14.52
N ASP A 235 19.77 5.67 -14.25
CA ASP A 235 19.43 7.04 -14.64
C ASP A 235 20.37 8.05 -13.96
N TYR A 236 20.70 7.84 -12.68
CA TYR A 236 21.69 8.65 -11.96
C TYR A 236 23.07 8.58 -12.62
N TYR A 237 23.54 7.36 -12.90
CA TYR A 237 24.85 7.13 -13.53
C TYR A 237 24.93 7.76 -14.92
N LEU A 238 23.90 7.56 -15.76
CA LEU A 238 23.83 8.13 -17.11
C LEU A 238 23.81 9.67 -17.10
N ASN A 239 23.05 10.28 -16.17
CA ASN A 239 23.03 11.74 -16.05
C ASN A 239 24.38 12.30 -15.60
N GLU A 240 25.07 11.61 -14.70
CA GLU A 240 26.40 12.05 -14.27
C GLU A 240 27.43 11.90 -15.40
N GLN A 241 27.32 10.85 -16.23
CA GLN A 241 28.10 10.74 -17.47
C GLN A 241 27.79 11.88 -18.46
N ILE A 242 26.53 12.21 -18.70
CA ILE A 242 26.14 13.34 -19.57
C ILE A 242 26.71 14.65 -19.04
N ARG A 243 26.67 14.88 -17.72
CA ARG A 243 27.27 16.07 -17.09
C ARG A 243 28.78 16.12 -17.30
N ALA A 244 29.48 15.00 -17.14
CA ALA A 244 30.91 14.92 -17.41
C ALA A 244 31.21 15.25 -18.87
N ILE A 245 30.46 14.64 -19.81
CA ILE A 245 30.57 14.88 -21.25
C ILE A 245 30.30 16.35 -21.61
N GLN A 246 29.22 16.96 -21.11
CA GLN A 246 28.89 18.38 -21.36
C GLN A 246 29.92 19.35 -20.78
N LYS A 247 30.55 18.98 -19.66
CA LYS A 247 31.64 19.75 -19.05
C LYS A 247 32.91 19.71 -19.90
N GLU A 248 33.23 18.55 -20.49
CA GLU A 248 34.33 18.36 -21.44
C GLU A 248 34.06 19.04 -22.80
N LEU A 249 32.80 19.03 -23.28
CA LEU A 249 32.38 19.62 -24.57
C LEU A 249 32.11 21.14 -24.54
N GLY A 250 32.27 21.82 -23.40
CA GLY A 250 32.23 23.29 -23.36
C GLY A 250 30.83 23.92 -23.42
N GLY A 251 29.77 23.24 -22.95
CA GLY A 251 28.36 23.69 -23.01
C GLY A 251 27.96 24.98 -22.26
N LYS A 252 28.91 25.84 -21.87
CA LYS A 252 28.64 27.13 -21.23
C LYS A 252 28.29 28.26 -22.22
N ASP A 253 28.56 28.09 -23.52
CA ASP A 253 28.35 29.16 -24.50
C ASP A 253 26.95 29.17 -25.14
N GLU A 254 26.33 28.01 -25.38
CA GLU A 254 24.99 27.94 -26.00
C GLU A 254 23.90 28.58 -25.13
N PHE A 255 23.89 28.28 -23.83
CA PHE A 255 22.89 28.85 -22.91
C PHE A 255 23.01 30.38 -22.76
N LYS A 256 24.25 30.91 -22.80
CA LYS A 256 24.48 32.34 -22.79
C LYS A 256 24.01 33.00 -24.07
N GLN A 257 24.21 32.35 -25.22
CA GLN A 257 23.75 32.85 -26.50
C GLN A 257 22.22 32.88 -26.58
N GLU A 258 21.57 31.86 -26.02
CA GLU A 258 20.12 31.77 -25.95
C GLU A 258 19.50 32.89 -25.09
N LEU A 259 20.05 33.12 -23.89
CA LEU A 259 19.62 34.22 -23.02
C LEU A 259 19.69 35.59 -23.70
N ARG A 260 20.77 35.85 -24.46
CA ARG A 260 20.91 37.09 -25.24
C ARG A 260 19.84 37.23 -26.31
N SER A 261 19.41 36.12 -26.92
CA SER A 261 18.35 36.14 -27.93
C SER A 261 17.00 36.52 -27.34
N LEU A 262 16.69 36.06 -26.13
CA LEU A 262 15.45 36.40 -25.41
C LEU A 262 15.44 37.88 -24.99
N GLU A 263 16.56 38.38 -24.47
CA GLU A 263 16.72 39.81 -24.14
C GLU A 263 16.52 40.71 -25.38
N ALA A 264 17.09 40.32 -26.52
CA ALA A 264 16.92 41.04 -27.78
C ALA A 264 15.46 41.07 -28.28
N LYS A 265 14.74 39.93 -28.20
CA LYS A 265 13.31 39.86 -28.56
C LYS A 265 12.46 40.75 -27.65
N ALA A 266 12.71 40.69 -26.34
CA ALA A 266 12.00 41.52 -25.36
C ALA A 266 12.22 43.03 -25.58
N ALA A 267 13.39 43.43 -26.08
CA ALA A 267 13.69 44.82 -26.39
C ALA A 267 13.02 45.32 -27.69
N LYS A 268 12.76 44.43 -28.65
CA LYS A 268 12.16 44.78 -29.96
C LYS A 268 10.63 44.91 -29.91
N LEU A 269 9.96 44.18 -29.01
CA LEU A 269 8.51 44.17 -28.89
C LEU A 269 7.98 45.39 -28.12
N LEU A 270 6.80 45.87 -28.52
CA LEU A 270 6.06 46.95 -27.85
C LEU A 270 5.32 46.44 -26.61
N LEU A 271 6.08 45.94 -25.62
CA LEU A 271 5.54 45.46 -24.36
C LEU A 271 4.97 46.62 -23.53
N SER A 272 3.86 46.38 -22.82
CA SER A 272 3.40 47.29 -21.77
C SER A 272 4.45 47.39 -20.65
N LYS A 273 4.43 48.48 -19.85
CA LYS A 273 5.39 48.66 -18.75
C LYS A 273 5.39 47.46 -17.79
N GLU A 274 4.22 47.00 -17.39
CA GLU A 274 4.04 45.84 -16.50
C GLU A 274 4.58 44.54 -17.11
N ALA A 275 4.28 44.29 -18.40
CA ALA A 275 4.75 43.08 -19.09
C ALA A 275 6.28 43.10 -19.24
N ARG A 276 6.86 44.26 -19.56
CA ARG A 276 8.31 44.41 -19.73
C ARG A 276 9.07 44.18 -18.43
N GLU A 277 8.62 44.76 -17.33
CA GLU A 277 9.23 44.53 -16.01
C GLU A 277 9.18 43.05 -15.63
N LYS A 278 8.05 42.39 -15.89
CA LYS A 278 7.85 40.97 -15.56
C LYS A 278 8.73 40.05 -16.40
N VAL A 279 8.81 40.27 -17.71
CA VAL A 279 9.68 39.49 -18.62
C VAL A 279 11.14 39.65 -18.22
N LEU A 280 11.61 40.87 -17.95
CA LEU A 280 13.00 41.11 -17.56
C LEU A 280 13.34 40.46 -16.20
N ALA A 281 12.42 40.50 -15.23
CA ALA A 281 12.60 39.84 -13.95
C ALA A 281 12.72 38.30 -14.11
N GLU A 282 11.89 37.70 -14.96
CA GLU A 282 11.93 36.26 -15.23
C GLU A 282 13.17 35.84 -16.03
N ILE A 283 13.62 36.63 -17.02
CA ILE A 283 14.90 36.39 -17.71
C ILE A 283 16.09 36.48 -16.73
N LYS A 284 16.07 37.44 -15.79
CA LYS A 284 17.10 37.55 -14.75
C LYS A 284 17.13 36.32 -13.82
N LYS A 285 15.96 35.78 -13.46
CA LYS A 285 15.87 34.51 -12.71
C LYS A 285 16.42 33.35 -13.54
N LEU A 286 16.04 33.24 -14.81
CA LEU A 286 16.49 32.18 -15.70
C LEU A 286 18.02 32.15 -15.84
N LYS A 287 18.68 33.33 -15.82
CA LYS A 287 20.14 33.48 -15.84
C LYS A 287 20.85 32.92 -14.61
N LEU A 288 20.18 32.91 -13.45
CA LEU A 288 20.71 32.38 -12.18
C LEU A 288 20.39 30.90 -11.98
N MET A 289 19.43 30.36 -12.74
CA MET A 289 19.00 28.97 -12.66
C MET A 289 19.90 28.06 -13.51
N SER A 290 19.99 26.79 -13.10
CA SER A 290 20.59 25.76 -13.96
C SER A 290 19.65 25.48 -15.15
N PRO A 291 20.15 25.41 -16.40
CA PRO A 291 19.34 25.13 -17.60
C PRO A 291 18.56 23.81 -17.52
N MET A 292 19.04 22.86 -16.71
CA MET A 292 18.48 21.52 -16.55
C MET A 292 17.44 21.43 -15.41
N SER A 293 17.13 22.54 -14.72
CA SER A 293 16.09 22.55 -13.69
C SER A 293 14.70 22.51 -14.31
N ALA A 294 13.79 21.72 -13.74
CA ALA A 294 12.38 21.72 -14.13
C ALA A 294 11.74 23.11 -14.01
N GLU A 295 12.20 23.93 -13.07
CA GLU A 295 11.74 25.31 -12.91
C GLU A 295 12.23 26.22 -14.04
N ALA A 296 13.44 25.98 -14.57
CA ALA A 296 13.98 26.75 -15.68
C ALA A 296 13.16 26.55 -16.95
N ALA A 297 12.70 25.32 -17.21
CA ALA A 297 11.80 25.03 -18.33
C ALA A 297 10.45 25.77 -18.21
N VAL A 298 9.87 25.84 -17.01
CA VAL A 298 8.61 26.55 -16.75
C VAL A 298 8.78 28.06 -16.97
N VAL A 299 9.84 28.64 -16.41
CA VAL A 299 10.15 30.08 -16.57
C VAL A 299 10.42 30.42 -18.04
N ARG A 300 11.17 29.57 -18.75
CA ARG A 300 11.45 29.74 -20.18
C ARG A 300 10.16 29.74 -21.00
N ASN A 301 9.31 28.72 -20.83
CA ASN A 301 8.04 28.63 -21.53
C ASN A 301 7.19 29.88 -21.28
N TYR A 302 7.13 30.36 -20.04
CA TYR A 302 6.41 31.59 -19.71
C TYR A 302 6.94 32.82 -20.46
N VAL A 303 8.27 32.99 -20.52
CA VAL A 303 8.91 34.09 -21.27
C VAL A 303 8.62 33.96 -22.77
N ASP A 304 8.78 32.78 -23.35
CA ASP A 304 8.49 32.53 -24.77
C ASP A 304 7.03 32.82 -25.12
N TRP A 305 6.09 32.43 -24.27
CA TRP A 305 4.66 32.72 -24.44
C TRP A 305 4.37 34.22 -24.48
N ILE A 306 4.93 34.99 -23.54
CA ILE A 306 4.75 36.44 -23.55
C ILE A 306 5.34 37.04 -24.83
N LEU A 307 6.54 36.60 -25.23
CA LEU A 307 7.21 37.13 -26.42
C LEU A 307 6.52 36.73 -27.73
N ALA A 308 5.76 35.63 -27.74
CA ALA A 308 5.00 35.17 -28.90
C ALA A 308 3.70 35.94 -29.14
N LEU A 309 3.20 36.69 -28.15
CA LEU A 309 1.98 37.48 -28.30
C LEU A 309 2.19 38.66 -29.27
N PRO A 310 1.18 39.02 -30.08
CA PRO A 310 1.27 40.08 -31.08
C PRO A 310 1.17 41.49 -30.45
N TRP A 311 2.15 41.84 -29.61
CA TRP A 311 2.18 43.13 -28.91
C TRP A 311 2.19 44.32 -29.87
N GLY A 312 1.23 45.23 -29.70
CA GLY A 312 1.13 46.44 -30.51
C GLY A 312 0.63 46.23 -31.95
N ILE A 313 0.26 45.00 -32.31
CA ILE A 313 -0.38 44.69 -33.60
C ILE A 313 -1.88 44.65 -33.37
N LEU A 314 -2.58 45.64 -33.91
CA LEU A 314 -4.04 45.73 -33.87
C LEU A 314 -4.57 45.61 -35.30
N SER A 315 -5.67 44.89 -35.48
CA SER A 315 -6.40 44.88 -36.75
C SER A 315 -7.11 46.22 -36.96
N GLU A 316 -7.17 46.71 -38.20
CA GLU A 316 -8.03 47.85 -38.53
C GLU A 316 -9.51 47.46 -38.31
N GLU A 317 -10.24 48.30 -37.58
CA GLU A 317 -11.65 48.07 -37.27
C GLU A 317 -12.54 48.85 -38.24
N ASP A 318 -13.40 48.13 -38.96
CA ASP A 318 -14.46 48.75 -39.77
C ASP A 318 -15.67 49.03 -38.88
N SER A 319 -16.05 50.30 -38.79
CA SER A 319 -17.16 50.79 -37.95
C SER A 319 -18.42 51.14 -38.76
N GLY A 320 -18.50 50.69 -40.02
CA GLY A 320 -19.65 50.92 -40.88
C GLY A 320 -20.90 50.15 -40.44
N ILE A 321 -21.81 50.82 -39.71
CA ILE A 321 -23.14 50.26 -39.34
C ILE A 321 -23.95 49.77 -40.57
N PRO A 322 -23.99 50.50 -41.72
CA PRO A 322 -24.71 50.01 -42.90
C PRO A 322 -24.13 48.72 -43.47
N ALA A 323 -22.80 48.60 -43.51
CA ALA A 323 -22.11 47.39 -43.96
C ALA A 323 -22.36 46.23 -43.00
N ALA A 324 -22.32 46.48 -41.70
CA ALA A 324 -22.64 45.49 -40.68
C ALA A 324 -24.08 44.97 -40.80
N ARG A 325 -25.05 45.85 -41.07
CA ARG A 325 -26.46 45.47 -41.30
C ARG A 325 -26.60 44.58 -42.52
N ALA A 326 -26.07 45.01 -43.66
CA ALA A 326 -26.14 44.23 -44.90
C ALA A 326 -25.54 42.83 -44.74
N ARG A 327 -24.43 42.72 -43.99
CA ARG A 327 -23.76 41.44 -43.73
C ARG A 327 -24.53 40.54 -42.78
N LEU A 328 -25.07 41.09 -41.69
CA LEU A 328 -25.95 40.34 -40.77
C LEU A 328 -27.23 39.86 -41.47
N ASP A 329 -27.77 40.66 -42.40
CA ASP A 329 -28.95 40.29 -43.18
C ASP A 329 -28.64 39.22 -44.24
N ALA A 330 -27.45 39.23 -44.82
CA ALA A 330 -26.99 38.20 -45.75
C ALA A 330 -26.69 36.86 -45.07
N ASP A 331 -26.03 36.88 -43.92
CA ASP A 331 -25.57 35.67 -43.23
C ASP A 331 -26.68 34.98 -42.41
N HIS A 332 -27.72 35.72 -42.00
CA HIS A 332 -28.79 35.22 -41.13
C HIS A 332 -30.16 35.68 -41.58
N PHE A 333 -31.06 34.74 -41.89
CA PHE A 333 -32.45 35.06 -42.20
C PHE A 333 -33.26 35.34 -40.91
N GLY A 334 -34.08 36.40 -40.90
CA GLY A 334 -34.91 36.79 -39.75
C GLY A 334 -34.11 37.42 -38.60
N LEU A 335 -34.45 37.06 -37.35
CA LEU A 335 -33.77 37.54 -36.12
C LEU A 335 -33.72 39.07 -35.95
N GLU A 336 -34.72 39.79 -36.45
CA GLU A 336 -34.78 41.27 -36.46
C GLU A 336 -34.40 41.91 -35.12
N LYS A 337 -34.97 41.41 -34.02
CA LYS A 337 -34.67 41.93 -32.67
C LYS A 337 -33.20 41.75 -32.26
N VAL A 338 -32.60 40.62 -32.62
CA VAL A 338 -31.20 40.30 -32.26
C VAL A 338 -30.24 41.11 -33.11
N LYS A 339 -30.48 41.19 -34.42
CA LYS A 339 -29.70 42.01 -35.34
C LYS A 339 -29.75 43.48 -34.96
N LEU A 340 -30.94 44.00 -34.64
CA LEU A 340 -31.10 45.37 -34.17
C LEU A 340 -30.26 45.63 -32.92
N ARG A 341 -30.26 44.71 -31.94
CA ARG A 341 -29.47 44.85 -30.71
C ARG A 341 -27.97 44.82 -30.95
N ILE A 342 -27.51 44.01 -31.91
CA ILE A 342 -26.11 43.98 -32.35
C ILE A 342 -25.72 45.31 -33.01
N LEU A 343 -26.58 45.86 -33.87
CA LEU A 343 -26.33 47.15 -34.53
C LEU A 343 -26.34 48.31 -33.53
N GLU A 344 -27.23 48.30 -32.54
CA GLU A 344 -27.21 49.26 -31.42
C GLU A 344 -25.89 49.18 -30.66
N TYR A 345 -25.42 47.97 -30.34
CA TYR A 345 -24.14 47.75 -29.67
C TYR A 345 -22.96 48.31 -30.49
N LEU A 346 -22.92 48.01 -31.79
CA LEU A 346 -21.89 48.54 -32.69
C LEU A 346 -21.96 50.06 -32.77
N GLY A 347 -23.15 50.65 -32.86
CA GLY A 347 -23.33 52.10 -32.90
C GLY A 347 -22.88 52.81 -31.62
N VAL A 348 -23.12 52.21 -30.45
CA VAL A 348 -22.59 52.71 -29.18
C VAL A 348 -21.06 52.66 -29.16
N ASN A 349 -20.46 51.59 -29.69
CA ASN A 349 -19.00 51.44 -29.77
C ASN A 349 -18.36 52.44 -30.74
N THR A 350 -19.05 52.81 -31.83
CA THR A 350 -18.61 53.86 -32.77
C THR A 350 -18.65 55.26 -32.12
N LEU A 351 -19.64 55.53 -31.27
CA LEU A 351 -19.83 56.84 -30.64
C LEU A 351 -18.91 57.09 -29.45
N VAL A 352 -18.50 56.05 -28.72
CA VAL A 352 -17.65 56.16 -27.52
C VAL A 352 -16.35 55.37 -27.72
N PRO A 353 -15.28 56.01 -28.22
CA PRO A 353 -13.97 55.37 -28.36
C PRO A 353 -13.43 54.97 -26.97
N GLY A 354 -13.05 53.70 -26.81
CA GLY A 354 -12.40 53.20 -25.60
C GLY A 354 -13.35 52.81 -24.46
N MET A 355 -14.62 52.52 -24.75
CA MET A 355 -15.54 51.99 -23.74
C MET A 355 -15.03 50.65 -23.18
N LYS A 356 -14.64 50.63 -21.90
CA LYS A 356 -14.27 49.40 -21.21
C LYS A 356 -15.53 48.64 -20.82
N GLY A 357 -15.74 47.47 -21.41
CA GLY A 357 -16.52 46.40 -20.78
C GLY A 357 -17.95 46.08 -21.23
N PRO A 358 -18.51 46.54 -22.36
CA PRO A 358 -19.78 45.96 -22.79
C PRO A 358 -19.50 44.59 -23.43
N ILE A 359 -19.81 43.51 -22.71
CA ILE A 359 -19.70 42.13 -23.24
C ILE A 359 -21.02 41.79 -23.95
N LEU A 360 -20.97 41.50 -25.25
CA LEU A 360 -22.13 41.00 -25.98
C LEU A 360 -22.37 39.52 -25.63
N CYS A 361 -23.45 39.25 -24.90
CA CYS A 361 -23.83 37.88 -24.51
C CYS A 361 -24.97 37.36 -25.40
N LEU A 362 -24.72 36.25 -26.10
CA LEU A 362 -25.73 35.55 -26.91
C LEU A 362 -26.22 34.30 -26.14
N VAL A 363 -27.49 34.31 -25.71
CA VAL A 363 -28.09 33.23 -24.91
C VAL A 363 -29.20 32.53 -25.71
N GLY A 364 -29.25 31.20 -25.65
CA GLY A 364 -30.35 30.42 -26.23
C GLY A 364 -30.01 28.94 -26.41
N PRO A 365 -30.98 28.10 -26.87
CA PRO A 365 -30.81 26.66 -27.11
C PRO A 365 -29.66 26.34 -28.09
N PRO A 366 -29.11 25.11 -28.10
CA PRO A 366 -28.16 24.68 -29.14
C PRO A 366 -28.80 24.80 -30.54
N GLY A 367 -27.99 25.10 -31.55
CA GLY A 367 -28.45 25.18 -32.95
C GLY A 367 -29.01 26.53 -33.42
N VAL A 368 -29.24 27.50 -32.52
CA VAL A 368 -29.85 28.81 -32.87
C VAL A 368 -28.90 29.83 -33.54
N GLY A 369 -27.74 29.40 -34.05
CA GLY A 369 -26.84 30.29 -34.79
C GLY A 369 -26.00 31.28 -33.97
N LYS A 370 -25.83 31.09 -32.65
CA LYS A 370 -25.01 32.00 -31.81
C LYS A 370 -23.57 32.18 -32.32
N THR A 371 -22.90 31.07 -32.63
CA THR A 371 -21.52 31.09 -33.13
C THR A 371 -21.43 31.72 -34.52
N SER A 372 -22.44 31.51 -35.38
CA SER A 372 -22.46 32.13 -36.69
C SER A 372 -22.71 33.63 -36.59
N LEU A 373 -23.60 34.08 -35.70
CA LEU A 373 -23.80 35.51 -35.42
C LEU A 373 -22.51 36.18 -34.95
N ALA A 374 -21.78 35.57 -34.01
CA ALA A 374 -20.50 36.10 -33.54
C ALA A 374 -19.45 36.19 -34.67
N ARG A 375 -19.43 35.22 -35.59
CA ARG A 375 -18.56 35.24 -36.77
C ARG A 375 -18.97 36.36 -37.74
N SER A 376 -20.25 36.57 -37.98
CA SER A 376 -20.74 37.64 -38.85
C SER A 376 -20.43 39.01 -38.27
N VAL A 377 -20.53 39.19 -36.95
CA VAL A 377 -20.08 40.40 -36.27
C VAL A 377 -18.58 40.63 -36.46
N ALA A 378 -17.75 39.62 -36.19
CA ALA A 378 -16.30 39.73 -36.38
C ALA A 378 -15.96 40.16 -37.82
N THR A 379 -16.55 39.47 -38.81
CA THR A 379 -16.32 39.77 -40.22
C THR A 379 -16.88 41.12 -40.67
N ALA A 380 -17.98 41.58 -40.08
CA ALA A 380 -18.54 42.91 -40.33
C ALA A 380 -17.64 44.03 -39.76
N THR A 381 -16.97 43.77 -38.64
CA THR A 381 -16.06 44.73 -37.99
C THR A 381 -14.60 44.65 -38.47
N GLY A 382 -14.29 43.79 -39.45
CA GLY A 382 -12.92 43.56 -39.92
C GLY A 382 -12.01 42.82 -38.93
N ARG A 383 -12.58 42.17 -37.91
CA ARG A 383 -11.84 41.44 -36.86
C ARG A 383 -11.77 39.95 -37.14
N GLU A 384 -10.67 39.32 -36.73
CA GLU A 384 -10.52 37.87 -36.81
C GLU A 384 -11.41 37.16 -35.78
N PHE A 385 -12.14 36.13 -36.22
CA PHE A 385 -12.99 35.33 -35.34
C PHE A 385 -12.18 34.23 -34.66
N VAL A 386 -12.00 34.34 -33.35
CA VAL A 386 -11.40 33.29 -32.50
C VAL A 386 -12.46 32.71 -31.56
N LYS A 387 -12.52 31.37 -31.49
CA LYS A 387 -13.46 30.65 -30.61
C LYS A 387 -12.71 29.87 -29.55
N ILE A 388 -13.01 30.15 -28.29
CA ILE A 388 -12.54 29.36 -27.13
C ILE A 388 -13.74 28.60 -26.58
N SER A 389 -13.64 27.29 -26.45
CA SER A 389 -14.73 26.43 -25.95
C SER A 389 -14.45 26.05 -24.50
N LEU A 390 -15.20 26.62 -23.55
CA LEU A 390 -15.06 26.36 -22.11
C LEU A 390 -15.95 25.20 -21.62
N GLY A 391 -16.12 24.16 -22.45
CA GLY A 391 -17.06 23.07 -22.18
C GLY A 391 -16.71 22.31 -20.91
N GLY A 392 -17.66 22.17 -19.99
CA GLY A 392 -17.48 21.41 -18.74
C GLY A 392 -16.83 22.20 -17.60
N VAL A 393 -16.43 23.45 -17.84
CA VAL A 393 -15.87 24.34 -16.81
C VAL A 393 -16.95 24.72 -15.81
N ARG A 394 -16.71 24.43 -14.53
CA ARG A 394 -17.64 24.76 -13.42
C ARG A 394 -17.08 25.77 -12.43
N ASP A 395 -15.79 26.05 -12.51
CA ASP A 395 -15.07 26.93 -11.60
C ASP A 395 -14.43 28.10 -12.37
N GLU A 396 -14.49 29.30 -11.78
CA GLU A 396 -13.83 30.50 -12.27
C GLU A 396 -12.31 30.32 -12.32
N ALA A 397 -11.74 29.51 -11.41
CA ALA A 397 -10.32 29.24 -11.35
C ALA A 397 -9.77 28.57 -12.61
N GLU A 398 -10.59 27.80 -13.33
CA GLU A 398 -10.18 27.16 -14.59
C GLU A 398 -10.02 28.17 -15.75
N VAL A 399 -10.72 29.32 -15.68
CA VAL A 399 -10.60 30.40 -16.66
C VAL A 399 -9.54 31.42 -16.25
N ARG A 400 -9.39 31.69 -14.94
CA ARG A 400 -8.34 32.59 -14.42
C ARG A 400 -6.95 31.95 -14.31
N GLY A 401 -6.87 30.61 -14.35
CA GLY A 401 -5.64 29.84 -14.22
C GLY A 401 -5.28 29.47 -12.77
N HIS A 402 -4.63 28.31 -12.60
CA HIS A 402 -4.08 27.85 -11.32
C HIS A 402 -2.73 28.51 -11.01
N ARG A 403 -2.25 28.38 -9.75
CA ARG A 403 -0.90 28.85 -9.38
C ARG A 403 0.14 28.20 -10.30
N ARG A 404 1.10 29.01 -10.78
CA ARG A 404 2.23 28.62 -11.67
C ARG A 404 3.06 27.43 -11.18
N THR A 405 2.92 27.05 -9.92
CA THR A 405 3.58 25.91 -9.29
C THR A 405 2.96 24.56 -9.66
N TYR A 406 1.81 24.54 -10.35
CA TYR A 406 1.17 23.29 -10.78
C TYR A 406 1.78 22.79 -12.09
N VAL A 407 2.25 21.54 -12.09
CA VAL A 407 2.81 20.88 -13.28
C VAL A 407 1.69 20.72 -14.31
N GLY A 408 1.83 21.42 -15.45
CA GLY A 408 0.81 21.45 -16.52
C GLY A 408 -0.03 22.73 -16.58
N ALA A 409 0.16 23.67 -15.65
CA ALA A 409 -0.44 25.00 -15.77
C ALA A 409 0.19 25.74 -16.97
N MET A 410 -0.61 25.95 -18.02
CA MET A 410 -0.27 26.88 -19.09
C MET A 410 -0.70 28.29 -18.64
N PRO A 411 0.09 29.34 -18.97
CA PRO A 411 -0.19 30.71 -18.55
C PRO A 411 -1.48 31.29 -19.12
#